data_AF-A0A0K8PJ63-F1
#
_entry.id   AF-A0A0K8PJ63-F1
#
_cell.length_a   1.000
_cell.length_b   1.000
_cell.length_c   1.000
_cell.angle_alpha   90.00
_cell.angle_beta   90.00
_cell.angle_gamma   90.00
#
_symmetry.space_group_name_H-M   'P 1'
#
loop_
_entity.id
_entity.type
_entity.pdbx_description
1 polymer ?
#
loop_
_entity_poly.entity_id
_entity_poly.type
_entity_poly.pdbx_seq_one_letter_code
_entity_poly.pdbx_strand_id
1 'polypeptide(L)'
;MTDLRTLLAGLGYEDVRTYLQSGQAVFASGHGDEESLAAEITHAIEKHFGFGVDVIVRDHAYLKAIADACPFPAADLEPKQLHVTYFSAPVTPERFGEIDESAYLPEEFRLGDRVLYLYAPNGLGRSKLAEHLAKPRINKGVIATTRNWNTVVKLVELTGT
;
A
#
# COMPACT_ATOMS: atom_id res chain seq x y z
N MET A 1 -5.38 16.11 -5.44
CA MET A 1 -5.03 15.90 -4.00
C MET A 1 -5.75 16.84 -3.06
N THR A 2 -5.82 18.14 -3.35
CA THR A 2 -6.68 19.06 -2.58
C THR A 2 -8.13 18.57 -2.56
N ASP A 3 -8.66 18.15 -3.71
CA ASP A 3 -10.05 17.66 -3.79
C ASP A 3 -10.29 16.40 -2.97
N LEU A 4 -9.34 15.44 -2.95
CA LEU A 4 -9.43 14.26 -2.10
C LEU A 4 -9.45 14.65 -0.61
N ARG A 5 -8.61 15.61 -0.20
CA ARG A 5 -8.62 16.11 1.18
C ARG A 5 -9.96 16.76 1.53
N THR A 6 -10.50 17.59 0.64
CA THR A 6 -11.81 18.23 0.80
C THR A 6 -12.93 17.20 0.88
N LEU A 7 -12.89 16.16 0.04
CA LEU A 7 -13.87 15.08 0.06
C LEU A 7 -13.87 14.35 1.40
N LEU A 8 -12.70 13.93 1.88
CA LEU A 8 -12.56 13.22 3.15
C LEU A 8 -12.98 14.08 4.36
N ALA A 9 -12.63 15.37 4.37
CA ALA A 9 -13.12 16.29 5.39
C ALA A 9 -14.66 16.45 5.33
N GLY A 10 -15.24 16.43 4.13
CA GLY A 10 -16.69 16.47 3.91
C GLY A 10 -17.43 15.22 4.38
N LEU A 11 -16.74 14.08 4.53
CA LEU A 11 -17.27 12.86 5.17
C LEU A 11 -17.23 12.94 6.71
N GLY A 12 -16.65 14.00 7.28
CA GLY A 12 -16.54 14.17 8.72
C GLY A 12 -15.28 13.54 9.33
N TYR A 13 -14.29 13.15 8.51
CA TYR A 13 -12.99 12.74 9.02
C TYR A 13 -12.15 13.95 9.45
N GLU A 14 -11.35 13.74 10.48
CA GLU A 14 -10.54 14.78 11.12
C GLU A 14 -9.07 14.68 10.69
N ASP A 15 -8.29 15.74 10.93
CA ASP A 15 -6.85 15.81 10.66
C ASP A 15 -6.42 15.33 9.27
N VAL A 16 -7.26 15.56 8.26
CA VAL A 16 -7.04 15.03 6.91
C VAL A 16 -5.80 15.66 6.27
N ARG A 17 -4.79 14.82 6.04
CA ARG A 17 -3.53 15.15 5.35
C ARG A 17 -3.39 14.29 4.12
N THR A 18 -2.72 14.81 3.10
CA THR A 18 -2.38 14.04 1.90
C THR A 18 -0.88 14.03 1.69
N TYR A 19 -0.34 12.91 1.21
CA TYR A 19 1.09 12.76 0.95
C TYR A 19 1.35 12.46 -0.52
N LEU A 20 2.13 13.35 -1.15
CA LEU A 20 2.41 13.34 -2.59
C LEU A 20 1.12 13.41 -3.42
N GLN A 21 1.24 13.17 -4.73
CA GLN A 21 0.13 13.14 -5.69
C GLN A 21 -0.32 11.72 -6.05
N SER A 22 0.04 10.72 -5.24
CA SER A 22 -0.14 9.30 -5.54
C SER A 22 -1.37 8.67 -4.85
N GLY A 23 -2.40 9.46 -4.55
CA GLY A 23 -3.65 8.95 -3.98
C GLY A 23 -3.52 8.43 -2.55
N GLN A 24 -2.76 9.12 -1.69
CA GLN A 24 -2.61 8.77 -0.28
C GLN A 24 -3.17 9.87 0.60
N ALA A 25 -3.97 9.48 1.58
CA ALA A 25 -4.49 10.34 2.61
C ALA A 25 -4.31 9.69 3.98
N VAL A 26 -4.11 10.52 4.98
CA VAL A 26 -4.14 10.18 6.41
C VAL A 26 -5.24 11.00 7.02
N PHE A 27 -6.02 10.39 7.91
CA PHE A 27 -7.13 11.03 8.58
C PHE A 27 -7.36 10.34 9.94
N ALA A 28 -8.02 11.03 10.84
CA ALA A 28 -8.57 10.46 12.06
C ALA A 28 -10.07 10.20 11.86
N SER A 29 -10.56 9.10 12.41
CA SER A 29 -11.99 8.78 12.45
C SER A 29 -12.37 8.31 13.84
N GLY A 30 -13.46 8.88 14.37
CA GLY A 30 -14.08 8.42 15.63
C GLY A 30 -15.03 7.24 15.45
N HIS A 31 -15.15 6.68 14.24
CA HIS A 31 -16.09 5.61 13.91
C HIS A 31 -15.57 4.70 12.79
N GLY A 32 -16.24 3.56 12.62
CA GLY A 32 -15.96 2.59 11.56
C GLY A 32 -14.72 1.73 11.82
N ASP A 33 -14.51 0.77 10.93
CA ASP A 33 -13.33 -0.09 10.85
C ASP A 33 -12.67 0.02 9.46
N GLU A 34 -11.58 -0.71 9.24
CA GLU A 34 -10.84 -0.69 7.97
C GLU A 34 -11.74 -0.95 6.76
N GLU A 35 -12.71 -1.86 6.88
CA GLU A 35 -13.58 -2.28 5.78
C GLU A 35 -14.69 -1.26 5.53
N SER A 36 -15.37 -0.82 6.60
CA SER A 36 -16.46 0.16 6.48
C SER A 36 -15.95 1.50 5.95
N LEU A 37 -14.79 1.96 6.43
CA LEU A 37 -14.16 3.21 5.98
C LEU A 37 -13.69 3.10 4.52
N ALA A 38 -13.10 1.97 4.12
CA ALA A 38 -12.70 1.77 2.74
C ALA A 38 -13.92 1.82 1.79
N ALA A 39 -15.02 1.15 2.15
CA ALA A 39 -16.25 1.15 1.37
C ALA A 39 -16.87 2.55 1.24
N GLU A 40 -16.94 3.29 2.36
CA GLU A 40 -17.45 4.67 2.38
C GLU A 40 -16.61 5.59 1.47
N ILE A 41 -15.28 5.53 1.59
CA ILE A 41 -14.37 6.37 0.80
C ILE A 41 -14.46 6.00 -0.69
N THR A 42 -14.50 4.71 -1.04
CA THR A 42 -14.67 4.26 -2.43
C THR A 42 -15.96 4.82 -3.02
N HIS A 43 -17.09 4.71 -2.31
CA HIS A 43 -18.37 5.25 -2.77
C HIS A 43 -18.34 6.77 -2.92
N ALA A 44 -17.73 7.47 -1.97
CA ALA A 44 -17.58 8.93 -2.02
C ALA A 44 -16.73 9.39 -3.21
N ILE A 45 -15.62 8.68 -3.50
CA ILE A 45 -14.76 8.96 -4.65
C ILE A 45 -15.54 8.75 -5.96
N GLU A 46 -16.24 7.63 -6.09
CA GLU A 46 -17.04 7.35 -7.29
C GLU A 46 -18.11 8.41 -7.53
N LYS A 47 -18.85 8.78 -6.49
CA LYS A 47 -19.89 9.81 -6.56
C LYS A 47 -19.34 11.19 -6.91
N HIS A 48 -18.18 11.55 -6.37
CA HIS A 48 -17.61 12.89 -6.55
C HIS A 48 -16.83 13.04 -7.86
N PHE A 49 -16.05 12.03 -8.24
CA PHE A 49 -15.14 12.10 -9.39
C PHE A 49 -15.65 11.34 -10.63
N GLY A 50 -16.70 10.52 -10.50
CA GLY A 50 -17.30 9.78 -11.61
C GLY A 50 -16.53 8.54 -12.04
N PHE A 51 -15.57 8.07 -11.24
CA PHE A 51 -14.84 6.83 -11.48
C PHE A 51 -14.60 6.07 -10.17
N GLY A 52 -14.74 4.74 -10.24
CA GLY A 52 -14.43 3.85 -9.12
C GLY A 52 -12.92 3.70 -8.92
N VAL A 53 -12.50 3.68 -7.66
CA VAL A 53 -11.14 3.28 -7.28
C VAL A 53 -11.20 2.31 -6.11
N ASP A 54 -10.29 1.35 -6.12
CA ASP A 54 -10.07 0.49 -4.97
C ASP A 54 -9.36 1.26 -3.85
N VAL A 55 -9.87 1.14 -2.63
CA VAL A 55 -9.33 1.80 -1.42
C VAL A 55 -8.91 0.74 -0.41
N ILE A 56 -7.75 0.94 0.20
CA ILE A 56 -7.30 0.19 1.38
C ILE A 56 -7.11 1.19 2.52
N VAL A 57 -7.71 0.92 3.67
CA VAL A 57 -7.51 1.65 4.92
C VAL A 57 -6.71 0.78 5.88
N ARG A 58 -5.68 1.34 6.51
CA ARG A 58 -4.86 0.70 7.55
C ARG A 58 -4.63 1.67 8.69
N ASP A 59 -4.68 1.16 9.91
CA ASP A 59 -4.40 1.97 11.09
C ASP A 59 -2.89 2.17 11.33
N HIS A 60 -2.57 3.05 12.28
CA HIS A 60 -1.20 3.34 12.66
C HIS A 60 -0.45 2.10 13.18
N ALA A 61 -1.11 1.28 14.01
CA ALA A 61 -0.50 0.13 14.65
C ALA A 61 -0.02 -0.89 13.60
N TYR A 62 -0.85 -1.15 12.59
CA TYR A 62 -0.53 -2.01 11.47
C TYR A 62 0.63 -1.45 10.63
N LEU A 63 0.56 -0.17 10.25
CA LEU A 63 1.62 0.47 9.45
C LEU A 63 2.96 0.47 10.18
N LYS A 64 2.95 0.65 11.50
CA LYS A 64 4.15 0.55 12.31
C LYS A 64 4.65 -0.89 12.39
N ALA A 65 3.76 -1.86 12.62
CA ALA A 65 4.13 -3.28 12.73
C ALA A 65 4.79 -3.81 11.45
N ILE A 66 4.25 -3.48 10.27
CA ILE A 66 4.87 -3.89 8.99
C ILE A 66 6.19 -3.15 8.74
N ALA A 67 6.32 -1.89 9.17
CA ALA A 67 7.59 -1.18 9.06
C ALA A 67 8.68 -1.82 9.92
N ASP A 68 8.35 -2.18 11.16
CA ASP A 68 9.26 -2.83 12.11
C ASP A 68 9.61 -4.29 11.68
N ALA A 69 8.67 -4.98 11.02
CA ALA A 69 8.82 -6.37 10.59
C ALA A 69 9.48 -6.54 9.20
N CYS A 70 10.04 -5.48 8.62
CA CYS A 70 10.63 -5.56 7.29
C CYS A 70 11.79 -6.57 7.26
N PRO A 71 11.74 -7.58 6.36
CA PRO A 71 12.75 -8.64 6.34
C PRO A 71 14.03 -8.23 5.59
N PHE A 72 14.07 -7.05 4.98
CA PHE A 72 15.23 -6.53 4.25
C PHE A 72 16.01 -5.53 5.13
N PRO A 73 17.32 -5.33 4.90
CA PRO A 73 18.12 -4.34 5.62
C PRO A 73 17.77 -2.92 5.16
N ALA A 74 16.54 -2.47 5.43
CA ALA A 74 15.96 -1.26 4.86
C ALA A 74 16.77 0.01 5.17
N ALA A 75 17.52 0.02 6.28
CA ALA A 75 18.41 1.12 6.67
C ALA A 75 19.62 1.28 5.73
N ASP A 76 20.06 0.20 5.07
CA ASP A 76 21.23 0.18 4.19
C ASP A 76 20.87 0.33 2.70
N LEU A 77 19.56 0.36 2.38
CA LEU A 77 19.05 0.41 1.01
C LEU A 77 18.60 1.83 0.65
N GLU A 78 18.68 2.17 -0.63
CA GLU A 78 18.02 3.39 -1.09
C GLU A 78 16.49 3.17 -1.02
N PRO A 79 15.70 4.11 -0.46
CA PRO A 79 14.27 3.88 -0.24
C PRO A 79 13.43 3.62 -1.49
N LYS A 80 13.93 3.95 -2.68
CA LYS A 80 13.32 3.64 -3.99
C LYS A 80 13.60 2.21 -4.47
N GLN A 81 14.45 1.45 -3.78
CA GLN A 81 14.78 0.07 -4.08
C GLN A 81 13.84 -0.89 -3.34
N LEU A 82 13.31 -0.49 -2.20
CA LEU A 82 12.40 -1.29 -1.40
C LEU A 82 10.97 -0.79 -1.55
N HIS A 83 10.05 -1.73 -1.76
CA HIS A 83 8.63 -1.45 -1.92
C HIS A 83 7.80 -2.39 -1.05
N VAL A 84 6.63 -1.91 -0.65
CA VAL A 84 5.62 -2.68 0.05
C VAL A 84 4.34 -2.64 -0.76
N THR A 85 3.85 -3.82 -1.12
CA THR A 85 2.50 -4.01 -1.65
C THR A 85 1.59 -4.41 -0.51
N TYR A 86 0.60 -3.57 -0.23
CA TYR A 86 -0.46 -3.86 0.74
C TYR A 86 -1.60 -4.58 0.05
N PHE A 87 -2.15 -5.59 0.72
CA PHE A 87 -3.30 -6.36 0.25
C PHE A 87 -4.51 -6.08 1.14
N SER A 88 -5.72 -6.04 0.57
CA SER A 88 -6.94 -5.89 1.36
C SER A 88 -7.18 -7.06 2.34
N ALA A 89 -6.74 -8.26 1.97
CA ALA A 89 -6.87 -9.50 2.74
C ALA A 89 -5.56 -10.30 2.79
N PRO A 90 -5.41 -11.29 3.70
CA PRO A 90 -4.22 -12.15 3.74
C PRO A 90 -3.97 -12.86 2.41
N VAL A 91 -2.69 -12.98 2.05
CA VAL A 91 -2.23 -13.73 0.89
C VAL A 91 -1.32 -14.87 1.34
N THR A 92 -1.36 -15.99 0.63
CA THR A 92 -0.56 -17.17 0.96
C THR A 92 0.55 -17.38 -0.08
N PRO A 93 1.64 -18.08 0.26
CA PRO A 93 2.74 -18.37 -0.67
C PRO A 93 2.28 -19.06 -1.97
N GLU A 94 1.23 -19.89 -1.92
CA GLU A 94 0.72 -20.64 -3.07
C GLU A 94 0.26 -19.70 -4.21
N ARG A 95 -0.21 -18.49 -3.88
CA ARG A 95 -0.57 -17.45 -4.86
C ARG A 95 0.61 -17.09 -5.78
N PHE A 96 1.83 -17.19 -5.27
CA PHE A 96 3.05 -16.80 -5.96
C PHE A 96 3.86 -18.01 -6.46
N GLY A 97 3.36 -19.24 -6.28
CA GLY A 97 4.08 -20.47 -6.59
C GLY A 97 4.45 -20.68 -8.07
N GLU A 98 3.88 -19.89 -8.99
CA GLU A 98 4.27 -19.88 -10.40
C GLU A 98 5.52 -19.02 -10.68
N ILE A 99 5.99 -18.25 -9.69
CA ILE A 99 7.15 -17.37 -9.81
C ILE A 99 8.40 -18.15 -9.40
N ASP A 100 9.25 -18.47 -10.37
CA ASP A 100 10.62 -18.91 -10.09
C ASP A 100 11.47 -17.69 -9.69
N GLU A 101 11.64 -17.46 -8.40
CA GLU A 101 12.38 -16.33 -7.84
C GLU A 101 13.83 -16.27 -8.34
N SER A 102 14.45 -17.42 -8.62
CA SER A 102 15.84 -17.48 -9.10
C SER A 102 16.04 -16.81 -10.46
N ALA A 103 14.98 -16.80 -11.29
CA ALA A 103 14.98 -16.16 -12.60
C ALA A 103 14.91 -14.62 -12.54
N TYR A 104 14.64 -14.05 -11.36
CA TYR A 104 14.50 -12.59 -11.15
C TYR A 104 15.67 -11.98 -10.39
N LEU A 105 16.65 -12.78 -9.95
CA LEU A 105 17.81 -12.25 -9.24
C LEU A 105 18.48 -11.09 -10.01
N PRO A 106 18.89 -10.02 -9.32
CA PRO A 106 18.96 -9.86 -7.86
C PRO A 106 17.68 -9.31 -7.19
N GLU A 107 16.53 -9.32 -7.88
CA GLU A 107 15.25 -8.92 -7.27
C GLU A 107 14.70 -10.04 -6.38
N GLU A 108 14.16 -9.68 -5.22
CA GLU A 108 13.63 -10.63 -4.23
C GLU A 108 12.30 -10.11 -3.68
N PHE A 109 11.37 -11.01 -3.35
CA PHE A 109 10.19 -10.65 -2.56
C PHE A 109 10.04 -11.53 -1.32
N ARG A 110 9.40 -10.98 -0.28
CA ARG A 110 9.11 -11.69 0.97
C ARG A 110 7.71 -11.32 1.45
N LEU A 111 6.98 -12.28 1.98
CA LEU A 111 5.62 -12.05 2.49
C LEU A 111 5.66 -11.64 3.97
N GLY A 112 4.69 -10.82 4.37
CA GLY A 112 4.37 -10.47 5.75
C GLY A 112 2.86 -10.47 5.97
N ASP A 113 2.42 -9.92 7.11
CA ASP A 113 0.98 -9.80 7.39
C ASP A 113 0.31 -8.85 6.37
N ARG A 114 -0.56 -9.41 5.52
CA ARG A 114 -1.28 -8.69 4.44
C ARG A 114 -0.38 -7.77 3.59
N VAL A 115 0.91 -8.09 3.48
CA VAL A 115 1.90 -7.35 2.68
C VAL A 115 2.87 -8.25 1.94
N LEU A 116 3.41 -7.74 0.83
CA LEU A 116 4.59 -8.27 0.16
C LEU A 116 5.66 -7.16 0.12
N TYR A 117 6.85 -7.47 0.62
CA TYR A 117 8.05 -6.65 0.49
C TYR A 117 8.77 -7.04 -0.78
N LEU A 118 9.12 -6.06 -1.61
CA LEU A 118 9.86 -6.26 -2.86
C LEU A 118 11.14 -5.45 -2.84
N TYR A 119 12.26 -6.14 -2.97
CA TYR A 119 13.55 -5.54 -3.25
C TYR A 119 13.80 -5.50 -4.76
N ALA A 120 13.96 -4.30 -5.30
CA ALA A 120 14.21 -3.98 -6.70
C ALA A 120 15.39 -2.99 -6.80
N PRO A 121 16.65 -3.47 -6.87
CA PRO A 121 17.85 -2.61 -6.80
C PRO A 121 17.92 -1.54 -7.89
N ASN A 122 17.34 -1.82 -9.06
CA ASN A 122 17.31 -0.92 -10.22
C ASN A 122 16.06 -0.01 -10.26
N GLY A 123 15.23 -0.06 -9.21
CA GLY A 123 13.97 0.66 -9.06
C GLY A 123 12.77 -0.06 -9.68
N LEU A 124 11.57 0.25 -9.18
CA LEU A 124 10.32 -0.45 -9.54
C LEU A 124 10.00 -0.41 -11.04
N GLY A 125 10.21 0.73 -11.70
CA GLY A 125 9.85 0.93 -13.11
C GLY A 125 10.67 0.09 -14.10
N ARG A 126 11.75 -0.55 -13.65
CA ARG A 126 12.58 -1.47 -14.46
C ARG A 126 12.50 -2.91 -13.98
N SER A 127 11.74 -3.17 -12.91
CA SER A 127 11.70 -4.47 -12.25
C SER A 127 10.79 -5.43 -13.01
N LYS A 128 11.39 -6.53 -13.49
CA LYS A 128 10.63 -7.60 -14.14
C LYS A 128 9.82 -8.40 -13.13
N LEU A 129 10.31 -8.51 -11.88
CA LEU A 129 9.57 -9.15 -10.80
C LEU A 129 8.34 -8.33 -10.43
N ALA A 130 8.48 -7.00 -10.33
CA ALA A 130 7.35 -6.09 -10.10
C ALA A 130 6.28 -6.22 -11.19
N GLU A 131 6.69 -6.27 -12.46
CA GLU A 131 5.77 -6.47 -13.59
C GLU A 131 5.03 -7.81 -13.46
N HIS A 132 5.72 -8.89 -13.07
CA HIS A 132 5.08 -10.18 -12.83
C HIS A 132 4.08 -10.11 -11.67
N LEU A 133 4.50 -9.57 -10.52
CA LEU A 133 3.67 -9.43 -9.32
C LEU A 133 2.44 -8.55 -9.57
N ALA A 134 2.50 -7.59 -10.49
CA ALA A 134 1.38 -6.73 -10.87
C ALA A 134 0.34 -7.41 -11.78
N LYS A 135 0.61 -8.61 -12.32
CA LYS A 135 -0.31 -9.28 -13.25
C LYS A 135 -1.68 -9.55 -12.60
N PRO A 136 -2.80 -9.36 -13.32
CA PRO A 136 -4.14 -9.58 -12.78
C PRO A 136 -4.37 -10.96 -12.17
N ARG A 137 -3.73 -12.00 -12.71
CA ARG A 137 -3.82 -13.37 -12.14
C ARG A 137 -3.24 -13.47 -10.74
N ILE A 138 -2.16 -12.75 -10.45
CA ILE A 138 -1.51 -12.74 -9.13
C ILE A 138 -2.41 -12.02 -8.14
N ASN A 139 -3.02 -10.90 -8.52
CA ASN A 139 -3.84 -10.07 -7.63
C ASN A 139 -5.35 -10.40 -7.69
N LYS A 140 -5.75 -11.48 -8.37
CA LYS A 140 -7.16 -11.83 -8.50
C LYS A 140 -7.79 -12.06 -7.12
N GLY A 141 -8.93 -11.40 -6.90
CA GLY A 141 -9.72 -11.54 -5.67
C GLY A 141 -9.19 -10.77 -4.47
N VAL A 142 -8.21 -9.88 -4.65
CA VAL A 142 -7.67 -9.03 -3.58
C VAL A 142 -7.31 -7.66 -4.16
N ILE A 143 -7.53 -6.60 -3.39
CA ILE A 143 -7.04 -5.26 -3.77
C ILE A 143 -5.56 -5.21 -3.39
N ALA A 144 -4.72 -4.67 -4.27
CA ALA A 144 -3.30 -4.50 -4.04
C ALA A 144 -2.88 -3.06 -4.30
N THR A 145 -2.06 -2.47 -3.42
CA THR A 145 -1.48 -1.15 -3.66
C THR A 145 -0.02 -1.10 -3.23
N THR A 146 0.87 -0.69 -4.14
CA THR A 146 2.31 -0.69 -3.90
C THR A 146 2.82 0.71 -3.57
N ARG A 147 3.68 0.82 -2.55
CA ARG A 147 4.36 2.06 -2.14
C ARG A 147 5.84 1.81 -1.95
N ASN A 148 6.68 2.81 -2.24
CA ASN A 148 8.11 2.72 -1.92
C ASN A 148 8.35 2.91 -0.42
N TRP A 149 9.54 2.56 0.04
CA TRP A 149 9.88 2.59 1.46
C TRP A 149 9.83 4.00 2.07
N ASN A 150 10.21 5.03 1.31
CA ASN A 150 10.05 6.44 1.72
C ASN A 150 8.62 6.75 2.15
N THR A 151 7.66 6.24 1.38
CA THR A 151 6.25 6.44 1.65
C THR A 151 5.81 5.67 2.88
N VAL A 152 6.25 4.43 3.05
CA VAL A 152 5.93 3.61 4.24
C VAL A 152 6.37 4.33 5.51
N VAL A 153 7.64 4.76 5.57
CA VAL A 153 8.18 5.51 6.72
C VAL A 153 7.40 6.80 6.95
N LYS A 154 7.07 7.53 5.88
CA LYS A 154 6.33 8.79 6.02
C LYS A 154 4.89 8.59 6.51
N LEU A 155 4.22 7.51 6.10
CA LEU A 155 2.88 7.20 6.58
C LEU A 155 2.91 6.85 8.08
N VAL A 156 3.90 6.10 8.56
CA VAL A 156 4.09 5.83 9.99
C VAL A 156 4.28 7.12 10.78
N GLU A 157 5.11 8.05 10.28
CA GLU A 157 5.32 9.37 10.90
C GLU A 157 4.02 10.19 10.94
N LEU A 158 3.27 10.25 9.84
CA LEU A 158 2.05 11.06 9.73
C LEU A 158 0.88 10.52 10.57
N THR A 159 0.86 9.23 10.86
CA THR A 159 -0.23 8.54 11.60
C THR A 159 0.07 8.37 13.08
N GLY A 160 1.29 8.63 13.53
CA GLY A 160 1.70 8.46 14.94
C GLY A 160 1.41 9.66 15.85
N THR A 161 0.58 10.61 15.41
CA THR A 161 0.24 11.84 16.14
C THR A 161 -1.10 11.73 16.84
#